data_AF-A0A212PK37-F1
#
_entry.id   AF-A0A212PK37-F1
#
_cell.length_a   1.000
_cell.length_b   1.000
_cell.length_c   1.000
_cell.angle_alpha   90.00
_cell.angle_beta   90.00
_cell.angle_gamma   90.00
#
_symmetry.space_group_name_H-M   'P 1'
#
loop_
_entity.id
_entity.type
_entity.pdbx_description
1 polymer ?
#
loop_
_entity_poly.entity_id
_entity_poly.type
_entity_poly.pdbx_seq_one_letter_code
_entity_poly.pdbx_strand_id
1 'polypeptide(L)' 'MKTCHICKKEFSEDSSGSVFVEAGEWLSEELWLDAGELCQQCLENRAKLAMMYLHEYNT' A
#
# COMPACT_ATOMS: atom_id res chain seq x y z
N MET A 1 -4.22 14.38 -8.20
CA MET A 1 -3.74 13.44 -9.24
C MET A 1 -2.26 13.22 -8.98
N LYS A 2 -1.87 12.01 -8.58
CA LYS A 2 -0.49 11.62 -8.28
C LYS A 2 -0.06 10.47 -9.19
N THR A 3 1.24 10.26 -9.33
CA THR A 3 1.80 9.12 -10.08
C THR A 3 2.32 8.07 -9.10
N CYS A 4 1.82 6.84 -9.21
CA CYS A 4 2.22 5.75 -8.31
C CYS A 4 3.71 5.45 -8.44
N HIS A 5 4.46 5.43 -7.34
CA HIS A 5 5.89 5.17 -7.35
C HIS A 5 6.24 3.78 -7.93
N ILE A 6 5.39 2.77 -7.70
CA ILE A 6 5.63 1.39 -8.14
C ILE A 6 5.19 1.18 -9.60
N CYS A 7 3.90 1.36 -9.90
CA CYS A 7 3.36 1.01 -11.22
C CYS A 7 3.33 2.16 -12.23
N LYS A 8 3.72 3.38 -11.80
CA LYS A 8 3.76 4.60 -12.62
C LYS A 8 2.42 5.04 -13.23
N LYS A 9 1.30 4.46 -12.80
CA LYS A 9 -0.05 4.89 -13.19
C LYS A 9 -0.48 6.12 -12.40
N GLU A 10 -1.29 6.97 -13.04
CA GLU A 10 -1.97 8.07 -12.35
C GLU A 10 -3.06 7.53 -11.43
N PHE A 11 -3.22 8.16 -10.26
CA PHE A 11 -4.24 7.81 -9.28
C PHE A 11 -4.74 9.03 -8.50
N SER A 12 -5.97 8.92 -7.98
CA SER A 12 -6.56 9.80 -6.97
C SER A 12 -6.36 9.23 -5.57
N GLU A 13 -6.24 10.10 -4.57
CA GLU A 13 -6.44 9.72 -3.17
C GLU A 13 -7.94 9.53 -2.94
N ASP A 14 -8.46 8.35 -3.29
CA ASP A 14 -9.81 7.95 -2.91
C ASP A 14 -9.76 7.09 -1.65
N SER A 15 -10.59 7.45 -0.67
CA SER A 15 -10.54 6.94 0.71
C SER A 15 -11.41 5.69 0.96
N SER A 16 -12.04 5.11 -0.06
CA SER A 16 -12.76 3.84 0.05
C SER A 16 -11.95 2.69 -0.55
N GLY A 17 -11.01 2.16 0.24
CA GLY A 17 -10.20 0.99 -0.11
C GLY A 17 -10.74 -0.30 0.51
N SER A 18 -10.16 -1.44 0.14
CA SER A 18 -10.34 -2.67 0.89
C SER A 18 -9.51 -2.65 2.18
N VAL A 19 -9.75 -3.61 3.09
CA VAL A 19 -8.89 -3.87 4.26
C VAL A 19 -7.41 -4.04 3.87
N PHE A 20 -7.12 -4.52 2.67
CA PHE A 20 -5.74 -4.64 2.18
C PHE A 20 -5.15 -3.30 1.74
N VAL A 21 -5.97 -2.34 1.32
CA VAL A 21 -5.51 -0.97 1.07
C VAL A 21 -5.09 -0.34 2.40
N GLU A 22 -5.94 -0.42 3.43
CA GLU A 22 -5.65 0.11 4.77
C GLU A 22 -4.38 -0.50 5.37
N ALA A 23 -4.23 -1.84 5.29
CA ALA A 23 -3.01 -2.51 5.72
C ALA A 23 -1.78 -2.08 4.91
N GLY A 24 -1.94 -1.85 3.61
CA GLY A 24 -0.89 -1.35 2.73
C GLY A 24 -0.46 0.08 3.07
N GLU A 25 -1.42 0.93 3.46
CA GLU A 25 -1.19 2.30 3.92
C GLU A 25 -0.42 2.30 5.25
N TRP A 26 -0.84 1.49 6.21
CA TRP A 26 -0.10 1.33 7.47
C TRP A 26 1.35 0.89 7.21
N LEU A 27 1.57 -0.09 6.32
CA LEU A 27 2.90 -0.52 5.93
C LEU A 27 3.73 0.58 5.25
N SER A 28 3.08 1.45 4.48
CA SER A 28 3.74 2.60 3.85
C SER A 28 4.16 3.67 4.86
N GLU A 29 3.44 3.81 5.96
CA GLU A 29 3.77 4.74 7.05
C GLU A 29 4.85 4.19 7.98
N GLU A 30 4.77 2.91 8.35
CA GLU A 30 5.59 2.34 9.41
C GLU A 30 6.89 1.68 8.92
N LEU A 31 6.87 1.09 7.71
CA LEU A 31 7.99 0.27 7.22
C LEU A 31 8.72 0.90 6.03
N TRP A 32 7.99 1.27 4.99
CA TRP A 32 8.59 1.76 3.74
C TRP A 32 8.75 3.28 3.65
N LEU A 33 8.08 4.03 4.53
CA LEU A 33 8.13 5.50 4.60
C LEU A 33 7.76 6.19 3.25
N ASP A 34 6.85 5.59 2.49
CA ASP A 34 6.38 6.05 1.17
C ASP A 34 4.86 6.29 1.15
N ALA A 35 4.31 6.68 2.31
CA ALA A 35 2.90 6.99 2.48
C ALA A 35 2.40 8.04 1.48
N GLY A 36 1.27 7.74 0.84
CA GLY A 36 0.65 8.61 -0.17
C GLY A 36 1.36 8.64 -1.54
N GLU A 37 2.40 7.83 -1.76
CA GLU A 37 3.09 7.70 -3.06
C GLU A 37 2.54 6.55 -3.93
N LEU A 38 1.71 5.67 -3.36
CA LEU A 38 1.21 4.48 -4.04
C LEU A 38 -0.29 4.54 -4.32
N CYS A 39 -0.68 3.95 -5.45
CA CYS A 39 -2.09 3.71 -5.73
C CYS A 39 -2.64 2.54 -4.90
N GLN A 40 -3.97 2.50 -4.73
CA GLN A 40 -4.68 1.46 -4.00
C GLN A 40 -4.27 0.03 -4.40
N GLN A 41 -4.14 -0.26 -5.70
CA GLN A 41 -3.72 -1.59 -6.16
C GLN A 41 -2.33 -2.00 -5.67
N CYS A 42 -1.39 -1.04 -5.62
CA CYS A 42 -0.04 -1.29 -5.14
C CYS A 42 0.00 -1.45 -3.63
N LEU A 43 -0.84 -0.71 -2.90
CA LEU A 43 -1.03 -0.87 -1.45
C LEU A 43 -1.62 -2.26 -1.13
N GLU A 44 -2.65 -2.69 -1.85
CA GLU A 44 -3.21 -4.04 -1.66
C GLU A 44 -2.20 -5.15 -1.94
N ASN A 45 -1.45 -5.03 -3.04
CA ASN A 45 -0.45 -6.02 -3.40
C ASN A 45 0.65 -6.09 -2.35
N ARG A 46 1.08 -4.93 -1.82
CA ARG A 46 2.03 -4.86 -0.72
C ARG A 46 1.50 -5.57 0.52
N ALA A 47 0.27 -5.28 0.94
CA ALA A 47 -0.32 -5.93 2.12
C ALA A 47 -0.41 -7.46 1.96
N LYS A 48 -0.87 -7.94 0.79
CA LYS A 48 -0.96 -9.39 0.49
C LYS A 48 0.43 -10.05 0.53
N LEU A 49 1.43 -9.40 -0.06
CA LEU A 49 2.81 -9.90 -0.03
C LEU A 49 3.40 -9.88 1.38
N ALA A 50 3.12 -8.85 2.19
CA ALA A 50 3.55 -8.79 3.58
C ALA A 50 2.96 -9.93 4.41
N MET A 51 1.67 -10.24 4.24
CA MET A 51 1.06 -11.40 4.91
C MET A 51 1.70 -12.73 4.51
N MET A 52 2.20 -12.84 3.27
CA MET A 52 2.86 -14.06 2.78
C MET A 52 4.32 -14.17 3.19
N TYR A 53 5.06 -13.06 3.28
CA TYR A 53 6.52 -13.07 3.33
C TYR A 53 7.15 -12.23 4.46
N LEU A 54 6.39 -11.34 5.10
CA LEU A 54 6.83 -10.54 6.27
C LEU A 54 6.14 -11.07 7.53
N HIS A 55 6.52 -12.27 7.95
CA HIS A 55 5.91 -12.93 9.11
C HIS A 55 6.08 -12.13 10.40
N GLU A 56 7.15 -11.36 10.53
CA GLU A 56 7.43 -10.48 11.67
C GLU A 56 6.46 -9.29 11.79
N TYR A 57 5.72 -8.98 10.73
CA TYR A 57 4.66 -7.97 10.69
C TYR A 57 3.26 -8.59 10.51
N ASN A 58 3.13 -9.92 10.63
CA ASN A 58 1.88 -10.67 10.45
C ASN A 58 1.60 -11.58 11.65
N THR A 59 1.71 -11.03 12.87
CA THR A 59 1.46 -11.72 14.15
C THR A 59 0.43 -11.00 15.00
#